data_AF-A0A1S2PX14-F1
#
_entry.id   AF-A0A1S2PX14-F1
#
_cell.length_a   1.000
_cell.length_b   1.000
_cell.length_c   1.000
_cell.angle_alpha   90.00
_cell.angle_beta   90.00
_cell.angle_gamma   90.00
#
_symmetry.space_group_name_H-M   'P 1'
#
loop_
_entity.id
_entity.type
_entity.pdbx_description
1 polymer ?
#
loop_
_entity_poly.entity_id
_entity_poly.type
_entity_poly.pdbx_seq_one_letter_code
_entity_poly.pdbx_strand_id
1 'polypeptide(L)'
;MDEFQRSWLLAQLVPDTDPADLERRFFRLRSVRAVALEVLGERRAKLLADPLKVTVDGVVTMDLQENLRGIERQIEQVRQAPAPDDPGDGDDSAVVSMEVTWLAPTRRYR
;
A
#
# COMPACT_ATOMS: atom_id res chain seq x y z
N MET A 1 2.21 -6.29 -14.39
CA MET A 1 2.62 -6.06 -13.00
C MET A 1 3.69 -7.08 -12.68
N ASP A 2 4.82 -6.66 -12.11
CA ASP A 2 5.86 -7.56 -11.65
C ASP A 2 5.57 -8.13 -10.25
N GLU A 3 6.42 -9.04 -9.77
CA GLU A 3 6.24 -9.71 -8.48
C GLU A 3 6.40 -8.74 -7.29
N PHE A 4 7.28 -7.76 -7.41
CA PHE A 4 7.53 -6.77 -6.35
C PHE A 4 6.33 -5.83 -6.19
N GLN A 5 5.81 -5.34 -7.32
CA GLN A 5 4.56 -4.58 -7.43
C GLN A 5 3.36 -5.35 -6.84
N ARG A 6 3.24 -6.64 -7.17
CA ARG A 6 2.17 -7.51 -6.61
C ARG A 6 2.29 -7.63 -5.10
N SER A 7 3.50 -7.90 -4.61
CA SER A 7 3.76 -8.08 -3.18
C SER A 7 3.50 -6.80 -2.40
N TRP A 8 3.87 -5.65 -2.97
CA TRP A 8 3.56 -4.34 -2.41
C TRP A 8 2.04 -4.12 -2.33
N LEU A 9 1.29 -4.43 -3.39
CA LEU A 9 -0.19 -4.34 -3.35
C LEU A 9 -0.79 -5.24 -2.27
N LEU A 10 -0.33 -6.49 -2.15
CA LEU A 10 -0.81 -7.41 -1.12
C LEU A 10 -0.37 -7.02 0.31
N ALA A 11 0.68 -6.22 0.46
CA ALA A 11 1.03 -5.65 1.76
C ALA A 11 0.08 -4.49 2.14
N GLN A 12 -0.34 -3.71 1.14
CA GLN A 12 -1.30 -2.62 1.34
C GLN A 12 -2.76 -3.10 1.37
N LEU A 13 -3.06 -4.27 0.84
CA LEU A 13 -4.40 -4.82 0.69
C LEU A 13 -4.52 -6.12 1.47
N VAL A 14 -5.63 -6.32 2.19
CA VAL A 14 -5.92 -7.59 2.86
C VAL A 14 -5.87 -8.76 1.86
N PRO A 15 -5.39 -9.97 2.26
CA PRO A 15 -5.16 -11.13 1.39
C PRO A 15 -6.36 -11.64 0.58
N ASP A 16 -7.58 -11.18 0.88
CA ASP A 16 -8.81 -11.57 0.16
C ASP A 16 -8.99 -10.83 -1.18
N THR A 17 -7.91 -10.30 -1.77
CA THR A 17 -7.98 -9.56 -3.03
C THR A 17 -7.55 -10.45 -4.18
N ASP A 18 -8.42 -10.62 -5.18
CA ASP A 18 -8.15 -11.47 -6.35
C ASP A 18 -6.98 -10.90 -7.18
N PRO A 19 -5.88 -11.65 -7.37
CA PRO A 19 -4.75 -11.20 -8.16
C PRO A 19 -5.11 -10.90 -9.62
N ALA A 20 -6.10 -11.58 -10.21
CA ALA A 20 -6.52 -11.32 -11.59
C ALA A 20 -7.22 -9.95 -11.72
N ASP A 21 -8.00 -9.56 -10.70
CA ASP A 21 -8.63 -8.23 -10.65
C ASP A 21 -7.57 -7.14 -10.49
N LEU A 22 -6.58 -7.35 -9.62
CA LEU A 22 -5.45 -6.42 -9.44
C LEU A 22 -4.70 -6.18 -10.75
N GLU A 23 -4.41 -7.24 -11.50
CA GLU A 23 -3.75 -7.13 -12.81
C GLU A 23 -4.60 -6.33 -13.80
N ARG A 24 -5.91 -6.62 -13.89
CA ARG A 24 -6.82 -5.87 -14.77
C ARG A 24 -6.85 -4.38 -14.42
N ARG A 25 -6.94 -4.03 -13.14
CA ARG A 25 -6.91 -2.63 -12.68
C ARG A 25 -5.56 -1.99 -12.97
N PHE A 26 -4.46 -2.70 -12.76
CA PHE A 26 -3.13 -2.23 -13.07
C PHE A 26 -2.95 -1.94 -14.56
N PHE A 27 -3.50 -2.77 -15.45
CA PHE A 27 -3.47 -2.50 -16.89
C PHE A 27 -4.18 -1.19 -17.26
N ARG A 28 -5.28 -0.86 -16.59
CA ARG A 28 -6.04 0.37 -16.81
C ARG A 28 -5.37 1.60 -16.18
N LEU A 29 -4.95 1.50 -14.92
CA LEU A 29 -4.48 2.63 -14.12
C LEU A 29 -2.98 2.88 -14.28
N ARG A 30 -2.21 1.88 -14.71
CA ARG A 30 -0.76 1.94 -14.93
C ARG A 30 0.06 2.35 -13.70
N SER A 31 -0.53 2.33 -12.51
CA SER A 31 0.11 2.63 -11.23
C SER A 31 -0.42 1.70 -10.13
N VAL A 32 0.45 1.06 -9.35
CA VAL A 32 0.07 0.23 -8.19
C VAL A 32 -0.47 1.08 -7.06
N ARG A 33 0.04 2.31 -6.87
CA ARG A 33 -0.56 3.26 -5.91
C ARG A 33 -2.00 3.55 -6.29
N ALA A 34 -2.25 3.85 -7.56
CA ALA A 34 -3.62 4.11 -8.04
C ALA A 34 -4.53 2.89 -7.84
N VAL A 35 -4.04 1.68 -8.11
CA VAL A 35 -4.80 0.43 -7.87
C VAL A 35 -5.14 0.26 -6.39
N ALA A 36 -4.17 0.43 -5.49
CA ALA A 36 -4.41 0.31 -4.05
C ALA A 36 -5.44 1.34 -3.57
N LEU A 37 -5.33 2.59 -4.02
CA LEU A 37 -6.29 3.65 -3.67
C LEU A 37 -7.70 3.37 -4.20
N GLU A 38 -7.82 2.81 -5.40
CA GLU A 38 -9.12 2.43 -5.96
C GLU A 38 -9.79 1.34 -5.13
N VAL A 39 -9.06 0.26 -4.79
CA VAL A 39 -9.60 -0.85 -3.99
C VAL A 39 -9.99 -0.38 -2.58
N LEU A 40 -9.16 0.43 -1.93
CA LEU A 40 -9.48 0.99 -0.62
C LEU A 40 -10.67 1.97 -0.68
N GLY A 41 -10.77 2.75 -1.75
CA GLY A 41 -11.90 3.64 -2.02
C GLY A 41 -13.21 2.87 -2.17
N GLU A 42 -13.21 1.75 -2.89
CA GLU A 42 -14.37 0.86 -3.02
C GLU A 42 -14.77 0.24 -1.68
N ARG A 43 -13.80 -0.22 -0.88
CA ARG A 43 -14.09 -0.75 0.47
C ARG A 43 -14.70 0.31 1.38
N ARG A 44 -14.18 1.55 1.34
CA ARG A 44 -14.75 2.69 2.06
C ARG A 44 -16.18 2.96 1.61
N ALA A 45 -16.43 3.02 0.30
CA ALA A 45 -17.76 3.24 -0.25
C ALA A 45 -18.75 2.14 0.17
N LYS A 46 -18.30 0.88 0.18
CA LYS A 46 -19.09 -0.26 0.65
C LYS A 46 -19.46 -0.14 2.14
N LEU A 47 -18.50 0.21 3.00
CA LEU A 47 -18.79 0.43 4.42
C LEU A 47 -19.74 1.60 4.66
N LEU A 48 -19.66 2.66 3.85
CA LEU A 48 -20.57 3.82 3.95
C LEU A 48 -21.98 3.53 3.43
N ALA A 49 -22.15 2.52 2.57
CA ALA A 49 -23.45 2.07 2.12
C ALA A 49 -24.22 1.29 3.20
N ASP A 50 -23.48 0.67 4.14
CA ASP A 50 -24.05 -0.04 5.28
C ASP A 50 -24.23 0.88 6.50
N PRO A 51 -25.25 0.66 7.34
CA PRO A 51 -25.40 1.40 8.59
C PRO A 51 -24.19 1.15 9.50
N LEU A 52 -23.43 2.21 9.78
CA LEU A 52 -22.18 2.14 10.54
C LEU A 52 -22.37 1.69 12.00
N LYS A 53 -23.59 1.80 12.53
CA LYS A 53 -23.95 1.31 13.87
C LYS A 53 -25.30 0.61 13.79
N VAL A 54 -25.32 -0.67 14.14
CA VAL A 54 -26.54 -1.47 14.25
C VAL A 54 -26.65 -1.97 15.68
N THR A 55 -27.74 -1.59 16.35
CA THR A 55 -28.09 -2.12 17.66
C THR A 55 -29.28 -3.03 17.46
N VAL A 56 -29.11 -4.34 17.66
CA VAL A 56 -30.22 -5.29 17.67
C VAL A 56 -30.70 -5.38 19.12
N ASP A 57 -31.98 -5.10 19.35
CA ASP A 57 -32.60 -5.17 20.68
C ASP A 57 -32.36 -6.57 21.28
N GLY A 58 -31.43 -6.64 22.24
CA GLY A 58 -31.16 -7.85 23.01
C GLY A 58 -29.75 -8.43 23.01
N VAL A 59 -28.67 -7.72 22.59
CA VAL A 59 -27.27 -7.82 23.12
C VAL A 59 -26.18 -7.45 22.10
N VAL A 60 -26.46 -7.37 20.79
CA VAL A 60 -25.40 -7.14 19.78
C VAL A 60 -25.40 -5.69 19.29
N THR A 61 -24.33 -4.97 19.60
CA THR A 61 -23.97 -3.71 18.94
C THR A 61 -22.85 -3.99 17.95
N MET A 62 -23.11 -3.80 16.66
CA MET A 62 -22.06 -3.73 15.64
C MET A 62 -21.73 -2.26 15.40
N ASP A 63 -20.47 -1.90 15.58
CA ASP A 63 -19.93 -0.56 15.32
C ASP A 63 -18.79 -0.66 14.29
N LEU A 64 -19.01 -0.08 13.12
CA LEU A 64 -18.08 -0.05 11.99
C LEU A 64 -17.33 1.28 11.89
N GLN A 65 -17.52 2.23 12.83
CA GLN A 65 -16.85 3.53 12.79
C GLN A 65 -15.32 3.40 12.90
N GLU A 66 -14.85 2.50 13.74
CA GLU A 66 -13.41 2.24 13.87
C GLU A 66 -12.83 1.53 12.63
N ASN A 67 -13.63 0.71 11.94
CA ASN A 67 -13.24 0.12 10.66
C ASN A 67 -13.10 1.20 9.58
N LEU A 68 -14.06 2.13 9.51
CA LEU A 68 -14.00 3.26 8.58
C LEU A 68 -12.74 4.11 8.84
N ARG A 69 -12.47 4.46 10.10
CA ARG A 69 -11.25 5.19 10.50
C ARG A 69 -9.96 4.42 10.18
N GLY A 70 -9.99 3.10 10.30
CA GLY A 70 -8.88 2.23 9.89
C GLY A 70 -8.58 2.35 8.39
N ILE A 71 -9.62 2.24 7.55
CA ILE A 71 -9.49 2.36 6.10
C ILE A 71 -9.03 3.77 5.70
N GLU A 72 -9.55 4.81 6.33
CA GLU A 72 -9.14 6.20 6.04
C GLU A 72 -7.66 6.44 6.35
N ARG A 73 -7.15 5.91 7.47
CA ARG A 73 -5.72 5.95 7.78
C ARG A 73 -4.89 5.16 6.78
N GLN A 74 -5.36 3.99 6.37
CA GLN A 74 -4.68 3.15 5.39
C GLN A 74 -4.60 3.84 4.02
N ILE A 75 -5.67 4.51 3.57
CA ILE A 75 -5.66 5.33 2.35
C ILE A 75 -4.58 6.40 2.43
N GLU A 76 -4.49 7.10 3.58
CA GLU A 76 -3.49 8.16 3.75
C GLU A 76 -2.05 7.60 3.78
N GLN A 77 -1.84 6.45 4.42
CA GLN A 77 -0.55 5.75 4.38
C GLN A 77 -0.16 5.36 2.96
N VAL A 78 -1.08 4.81 2.16
CA VAL A 78 -0.82 4.42 0.76
C VAL A 78 -0.50 5.64 -0.12
N ARG A 79 -1.11 6.80 0.15
CA ARG A 79 -0.80 8.05 -0.58
C ARG A 79 0.63 8.51 -0.36
N GLN A 80 1.13 8.38 0.87
CA GLN A 80 2.45 8.84 1.27
C GLN A 80 3.54 7.79 1.03
N ALA A 81 3.18 6.52 0.91
CA ALA A 81 4.14 5.44 0.72
C ALA A 81 4.81 5.54 -0.66
N PRO A 82 6.15 5.39 -0.72
CA PRO A 82 6.86 5.26 -1.99
C PRO A 82 6.35 4.01 -2.70
N ALA A 83 5.80 4.19 -3.89
CA ALA A 83 5.28 3.10 -4.69
C ALA A 83 6.38 2.62 -5.64
N PRO A 84 6.47 1.30 -5.90
CA PRO A 84 7.53 0.71 -6.71
C PRO A 84 7.55 1.17 -8.17
N ASP A 85 6.45 1.77 -8.64
CA ASP A 85 6.28 2.24 -10.01
C ASP A 85 6.09 3.75 -10.12
N ASP A 86 6.28 4.48 -9.01
CA ASP A 86 6.36 5.92 -9.01
C ASP A 86 7.77 6.30 -9.49
N PRO A 87 7.94 6.85 -10.70
CA PRO A 87 9.22 7.40 -11.11
C PRO A 87 9.39 8.68 -10.30
N GLY A 88 9.94 8.55 -9.10
CA GLY A 88 9.91 9.54 -8.02
C GLY A 88 9.71 10.97 -8.53
N ASP A 89 8.59 11.58 -8.13
CA ASP A 89 8.37 13.01 -8.29
C ASP A 89 9.68 13.70 -7.88
N GLY A 90 10.32 14.37 -8.84
CA GLY A 90 11.73 14.73 -8.76
C GLY A 90 12.04 15.61 -7.55
N ASP A 91 12.43 14.99 -6.45
CA ASP A 91 13.26 15.61 -5.43
C ASP A 91 14.65 14.99 -5.54
N ASP A 92 15.52 15.72 -6.23
CA ASP A 92 16.96 15.52 -6.40
C ASP A 92 17.75 15.59 -5.06
N SER A 93 17.09 15.36 -3.91
CA SER A 93 17.63 15.62 -2.58
C SER A 93 17.70 14.38 -1.68
N ALA A 94 17.82 13.17 -2.22
CA ALA A 94 18.21 12.01 -1.40
C ALA A 94 18.78 10.84 -2.21
N VAL A 95 19.62 11.10 -3.21
CA VAL A 95 20.54 10.05 -3.68
C VAL A 95 21.63 9.92 -2.62
N VAL A 96 21.35 9.15 -1.55
CA VAL A 96 22.43 8.63 -0.71
C VAL A 96 23.17 7.61 -1.56
N SER A 97 24.12 8.10 -2.36
CA SER A 97 25.12 7.29 -3.03
C SER A 97 25.81 6.45 -1.96
N MET A 98 25.42 5.19 -1.85
CA MET A 98 26.17 4.20 -1.08
C MET A 98 27.50 3.97 -1.79
N GLU A 99 28.52 4.76 -1.44
CA GLU A 99 29.89 4.49 -1.87
C GLU A 99 30.43 3.25 -1.14
N VAL A 100 30.65 2.19 -1.90
CA VAL A 100 31.38 1.01 -1.41
C VAL A 100 32.87 1.26 -1.59
N THR A 101 33.57 1.52 -0.49
CA THR A 101 35.03 1.54 -0.47
C THR A 101 35.56 0.13 -0.20
N TRP A 102 36.25 -0.46 -1.18
CA TRP A 102 36.91 -1.75 -1.01
C TRP A 102 38.17 -1.58 -0.15
N LEU A 103 38.25 -2.32 0.96
CA LEU A 103 39.41 -2.31 1.85
C LEU A 103 40.51 -3.23 1.28
N ALA A 104 41.62 -2.65 0.82
CA ALA A 104 42.76 -3.42 0.33
C ALA A 104 43.66 -3.89 1.50
N PRO A 105 43.97 -5.20 1.62
CA PRO A 105 44.81 -5.71 2.70
C PRO A 105 46.29 -5.34 2.50
N THR A 106 46.86 -4.55 3.41
CA THR A 106 48.30 -4.25 3.40
C THR A 106 49.08 -5.33 4.15
N ARG A 107 49.56 -6.37 3.46
CA ARG A 107 50.55 -7.29 4.01
C ARG A 107 51.96 -6.69 3.84
N ARG A 108 52.53 -6.16 4.93
CA ARG A 108 53.97 -5.89 5.01
C ARG A 108 54.68 -7.20 5.34
N TYR A 109 55.44 -7.74 4.40
CA TYR A 109 56.46 -8.74 4.70
C TYR A 109 57.70 -8.02 5.27
N ARG A 110 58.27 -8.61 6.31
CA ARG A 110 59.57 -8.22 6.90
C ARG A 110 60.58 -9.31 6.59
#